data_AF-A5FT15-F1
#
_entry.id   AF-A5FT15-F1
#
_cell.length_a   1.000
_cell.length_b   1.000
_cell.length_c   1.000
_cell.angle_alpha   90.00
_cell.angle_beta   90.00
_cell.angle_gamma   90.00
#
_symmetry.space_group_name_H-M   'P 1'
#
loop_
_entity.id
_entity.type
_entity.pdbx_description
1 polymer ?
#
loop_
_entity_poly.entity_id
_entity_poly.type
_entity_poly.pdbx_seq_one_letter_code
_entity_poly.pdbx_strand_id
1 'polypeptide(L)' 'MDQARRMKELERENARLKRLVADLSLDKAILTEAARGNF' A
#
# COMPACT_ATOMS: atom_id res chain seq x y z
N MET A 1 -22.30 19.27 -6.13
CA MET A 1 -22.49 17.80 -6.15
C MET A 1 -21.27 17.06 -6.70
N ASP A 2 -20.64 17.52 -7.79
CA ASP A 2 -19.46 16.87 -8.37
C ASP A 2 -18.23 16.80 -7.46
N GLN A 3 -17.93 17.87 -6.71
CA GLN A 3 -16.76 17.87 -5.81
C GLN A 3 -16.85 16.81 -4.70
N ALA A 4 -18.04 16.59 -4.14
CA ALA A 4 -18.26 15.58 -3.11
C ALA A 4 -18.11 14.15 -3.67
N ARG A 5 -18.56 13.90 -4.91
CA ARG A 5 -18.37 12.61 -5.59
C ARG A 5 -16.88 12.35 -5.85
N ARG A 6 -16.16 13.34 -6.38
CA ARG A 6 -14.71 13.25 -6.63
C ARG A 6 -13.92 13.02 -5.34
N MET A 7 -14.30 13.69 -4.25
CA MET A 7 -13.65 13.49 -2.95
C MET A 7 -13.83 12.03 -2.47
N LYS A 8 -15.05 11.49 -2.55
CA LYS A 8 -15.34 10.11 -2.14
C LYS A 8 -14.57 9.07 -2.97
N GLU A 9 -14.38 9.32 -4.26
CA GLU A 9 -13.56 8.48 -5.14
C GLU A 9 -12.08 8.53 -4.75
N LEU A 10 -11.56 9.73 -4.48
CA LEU A 10 -10.19 9.92 -4.01
C LEU A 10 -9.94 9.26 -2.65
N GLU A 11 -10.88 9.33 -1.71
CA GLU A 11 -10.78 8.67 -0.41
C GLU A 11 -10.73 7.14 -0.54
N ARG A 12 -11.58 6.58 -1.41
CA ARG A 12 -11.58 5.13 -1.71
C ARG A 12 -10.26 4.69 -2.34
N GLU A 13 -9.76 5.48 -3.30
CA GLU A 13 -8.48 5.21 -3.94
C GLU A 13 -7.33 5.29 -2.94
N ASN A 14 -7.32 6.32 -2.08
CA ASN A 14 -6.31 6.49 -1.05
C ASN A 14 -6.28 5.31 -0.07
N ALA A 15 -7.45 4.80 0.33
CA ALA A 15 -7.54 3.61 1.18
C ALA A 15 -6.98 2.36 0.48
N ARG A 16 -7.30 2.16 -0.80
CA ARG A 16 -6.76 1.05 -1.60
C ARG A 16 -5.24 1.15 -1.74
N LEU A 17 -4.73 2.33 -2.04
CA LEU A 17 -3.29 2.59 -2.17
C LEU A 17 -2.56 2.36 -0.85
N LYS A 18 -3.10 2.81 0.29
CA LYS A 18 -2.51 2.56 1.62
C LYS A 18 -2.37 1.07 1.91
N ARG A 19 -3.40 0.28 1.58
CA ARG A 19 -3.34 -1.18 1.74
C ARG A 19 -2.24 -1.79 0.86
N LEU A 20 -2.21 -1.44 -0.42
CA LEU A 20 -1.20 -1.95 -1.35
C LEU A 20 0.22 -1.58 -0.91
N VAL A 21 0.44 -0.36 -0.42
CA VAL A 21 1.74 0.08 0.10
C VAL A 21 2.13 -0.72 1.35
N ALA A 22 1.20 -1.02 2.25
CA ALA A 22 1.48 -1.83 3.43
C ALA A 22 1.88 -3.27 3.04
N ASP A 23 1.11 -3.89 2.13
CA ASP A 23 1.38 -5.24 1.63
C ASP A 23 2.77 -5.30 0.94
N LEU A 24 3.06 -4.36 0.04
CA LEU A 24 4.37 -4.27 -0.64
C LEU A 24 5.54 -3.98 0.32
N SER A 25 5.29 -3.19 1.38
CA SER A 25 6.31 -2.89 2.39
C SER A 25 6.67 -4.14 3.19
N LEU A 26 5.67 -4.97 3.51
CA LEU A 26 5.86 -6.24 4.18
C LEU A 26 6.63 -7.22 3.29
N ASP A 27 6.20 -7.39 2.04
CA ASP A 27 6.89 -8.25 1.07
C ASP A 27 8.36 -7.84 0.91
N LYS A 28 8.62 -6.54 0.77
CA LYS A 28 9.98 -6.01 0.69
C LYS A 28 10.80 -6.34 1.94
N ALA A 29 10.22 -6.20 3.13
CA ALA A 29 10.90 -6.52 4.38
C ALA A 29 11.26 -8.02 4.45
N ILE A 30 10.32 -8.90 4.10
CA ILE A 30 10.54 -10.35 4.05
C ILE A 30 11.65 -10.69 3.05
N LEU A 31 11.60 -10.15 1.83
CA LEU A 31 12.63 -10.40 0.81
C LEU A 31 14.00 -9.87 1.24
N THR A 32 14.05 -8.71 1.90
CA THR A 32 15.29 -8.13 2.42
C THR A 32 15.89 -9.04 3.50
N GLU A 33 15.06 -9.55 4.41
CA GLU A 33 15.52 -10.45 5.46
C GLU A 33 15.98 -11.80 4.90
N ALA A 34 15.21 -12.39 3.97
CA ALA A 34 15.61 -13.62 3.29
C ALA A 34 16.93 -13.45 2.52
N ALA A 35 17.16 -12.29 1.90
CA ALA A 35 18.38 -11.98 1.18
C ALA A 35 19.59 -11.72 2.08
N ARG A 36 19.38 -11.36 3.36
CA ARG A 36 20.48 -11.14 4.32
C ARG A 36 21.20 -12.44 4.70
N GLY A 37 20.55 -13.60 4.52
CA GLY A 37 21.17 -14.92 4.65
C GLY A 37 21.65 -15.25 6.07
N ASN A 38 21.03 -16.23 6.72
CA ASN A 38 21.63 -16.94 7.87
C ASN A 38 22.35 -18.20 7.37
N PHE A 39 23.42 -18.02 6.59
CA PHE A 39 24.41 -19.07 6.33
C PHE A 39 25.71 -18.73 7.05
#